data_AF-Q9AJA1-F1
#
_entry.id   AF-Q9AJA1-F1
#
_cell.length_a   1.000
_cell.length_b   1.000
_cell.length_c   1.000
_cell.angle_alpha   90.00
_cell.angle_beta   90.00
_cell.angle_gamma   90.00
#
_symmetry.space_group_name_H-M   'P 1'
#
loop_
_entity.id
_entity.type
_entity.pdbx_description
1 polymer ?
#
loop_
_entity_poly.entity_id
_entity_poly.type
_entity_poly.pdbx_seq_one_letter_code
_entity_poly.pdbx_strand_id
1 'polypeptide(L)'
;IESDEAKQRFHDTFANMHQFNQPHAKAASHTILLAYDPKFTKEKFAKRVDAEVTSGHLPADMYDMFMGAYAFAEANTDENGYNGGWTKAQVYIALGNLLHTLARLGIDSTPMEGVDPTLIGEEFKAELDGHVCEVALAIGYHKDG
;
A
#
# COMPACT_ATOMS: atom_id res chain seq x y z
N ILE A 1 5.76 -3.70 9.05
CA ILE A 1 6.42 -3.14 10.25
C ILE A 1 6.31 -4.17 11.36
N GLU A 2 7.46 -4.70 11.79
CA GLU A 2 7.55 -5.84 12.71
C GLU A 2 8.54 -5.58 13.85
N SER A 3 9.79 -5.23 13.53
CA SER A 3 10.83 -5.03 14.55
C SER A 3 10.54 -3.82 15.44
N ASP A 4 11.10 -3.83 16.65
CA ASP A 4 10.96 -2.73 17.60
C ASP A 4 11.50 -1.41 17.03
N GLU A 5 12.59 -1.46 16.25
CA GLU A 5 13.13 -0.29 15.56
C GLU A 5 12.14 0.24 14.51
N ALA A 6 11.55 -0.64 13.70
CA ALA A 6 10.57 -0.24 12.70
C ALA A 6 9.27 0.30 13.35
N LYS A 7 8.85 -0.26 14.48
CA LYS A 7 7.73 0.25 15.28
C LYS A 7 8.03 1.62 15.87
N GLN A 8 9.26 1.86 16.32
CA GLN A 8 9.71 3.17 16.79
C GLN A 8 9.67 4.21 15.65
N ARG A 9 10.21 3.87 14.48
CA ARG A 9 10.13 4.72 13.28
C ARG A 9 8.68 5.11 12.95
N PHE A 10 7.77 4.13 12.90
CA PHE A 10 6.35 4.41 12.65
C PHE A 10 5.69 5.24 13.76
N HIS A 11 5.99 4.97 15.03
CA HIS A 11 5.51 5.74 16.16
C HIS A 11 5.88 7.23 16.05
N ASP A 12 7.08 7.53 15.55
CA ASP A 12 7.60 8.89 15.42
C ASP A 12 6.93 9.67 14.28
N THR A 13 6.30 8.99 13.32
CA THR A 13 5.45 9.64 12.29
C THR A 13 4.20 10.32 12.85
N PHE A 14 3.81 10.04 14.09
CA PHE A 14 2.68 10.71 14.75
C PHE A 14 3.08 11.98 15.52
N ALA A 15 4.31 12.48 15.34
CA ALA A 15 4.81 13.66 16.05
C ALA A 15 3.91 14.89 15.87
N ASN A 16 3.36 15.09 14.67
CA ASN A 16 2.60 16.29 14.32
C ASN A 16 1.08 16.14 14.51
N MET A 17 0.51 14.98 14.16
CA MET A 17 -0.94 14.80 14.07
C MET A 17 -1.39 13.36 14.37
N HIS A 18 -2.69 13.21 14.61
CA HIS A 18 -3.38 11.92 14.81
C HIS A 18 -2.81 11.05 15.96
N GLN A 19 -2.33 11.68 17.03
CA GLN A 19 -1.70 11.02 18.18
C GLN A 19 -2.60 9.99 18.87
N PHE A 20 -3.93 10.03 18.67
CA PHE A 20 -4.84 9.00 19.15
C PHE A 20 -4.55 7.61 18.56
N ASN A 21 -3.95 7.53 17.37
CA ASN A 21 -3.53 6.28 16.73
C ASN A 21 -2.10 5.85 17.12
N GLN A 22 -1.28 6.76 17.65
CA GLN A 22 0.13 6.49 18.00
C GLN A 22 0.33 5.27 18.92
N PRO A 23 -0.52 4.99 19.93
CA PRO A 23 -0.34 3.81 20.79
C PRO A 23 -0.34 2.49 20.01
N HIS A 24 -1.10 2.40 18.90
CA HIS A 24 -1.16 1.19 18.08
C HIS A 24 0.18 0.86 17.43
N ALA A 25 1.03 1.85 17.14
CA ALA A 25 2.33 1.66 16.49
C ALA A 25 3.24 0.69 17.27
N LYS A 26 3.16 0.71 18.61
CA LYS A 26 3.97 -0.15 19.49
C LYS A 26 3.19 -1.32 20.07
N ALA A 27 1.90 -1.14 20.33
CA ALA A 27 1.05 -2.17 20.94
C ALA A 27 0.64 -3.28 19.96
N ALA A 28 0.48 -2.95 18.66
CA ALA A 28 0.13 -3.94 17.66
C ALA A 28 1.26 -4.97 17.49
N SER A 29 0.89 -6.18 17.08
CA SER A 29 1.87 -7.21 16.70
C SER A 29 2.65 -6.72 15.48
N HIS A 30 1.92 -6.33 14.43
CA HIS A 30 2.47 -5.80 13.19
C HIS A 30 1.66 -4.59 12.72
N THR A 31 2.28 -3.75 11.89
CA THR A 31 1.58 -2.74 11.09
C THR A 31 1.93 -2.92 9.61
N ILE A 32 0.91 -2.86 8.77
CA ILE A 32 1.04 -2.87 7.30
C ILE A 32 0.82 -1.44 6.81
N LEU A 33 1.79 -0.88 6.09
CA LEU A 33 1.63 0.37 5.35
C LEU A 33 1.13 0.02 3.95
N LEU A 34 -0.05 0.51 3.55
CA LEU A 34 -0.55 0.28 2.21
C LEU A 34 -0.30 1.52 1.35
N ALA A 35 0.70 1.42 0.49
CA ALA A 35 1.15 2.51 -0.35
C ALA A 35 0.70 2.33 -1.81
N TYR A 36 0.32 3.43 -2.46
CA TYR A 36 -0.04 3.45 -3.87
C TYR A 36 0.99 4.22 -4.70
N ASP A 37 1.11 3.85 -5.97
CA ASP A 37 1.99 4.55 -6.92
C ASP A 37 1.28 5.81 -7.43
N PRO A 38 1.77 7.03 -7.14
CA PRO A 38 1.13 8.25 -7.62
C PRO A 38 1.27 8.43 -9.15
N LYS A 39 2.21 7.73 -9.78
CA LYS A 39 2.53 7.81 -11.21
C LYS A 39 2.83 6.42 -11.78
N PHE A 40 1.78 5.64 -12.02
CA PHE A 40 1.88 4.33 -12.66
C PHE A 40 2.05 4.49 -14.17
N THR A 41 3.25 4.21 -14.69
CA THR A 41 3.61 4.47 -16.09
C THR A 41 3.54 3.21 -16.96
N LYS A 42 3.60 3.39 -18.28
CA LYS A 42 3.60 2.28 -19.25
C LYS A 42 4.81 1.37 -19.06
N GLU A 43 5.96 1.92 -18.70
CA GLU A 43 7.17 1.15 -18.40
C GLU A 43 7.00 0.30 -17.15
N LYS A 44 6.30 0.82 -16.12
CA LYS A 44 5.97 0.03 -14.92
C LYS A 44 4.98 -1.09 -15.25
N PHE A 45 4.00 -0.82 -16.11
CA PHE A 45 3.08 -1.84 -16.59
C PHE A 45 3.80 -2.92 -17.41
N ALA A 46 4.70 -2.55 -18.31
CA ALA A 46 5.51 -3.49 -19.10
C ALA A 46 6.24 -4.49 -18.20
N LYS A 47 6.86 -4.04 -17.09
CA LYS A 47 7.49 -4.94 -16.10
C LYS A 47 6.52 -5.96 -15.50
N ARG A 48 5.23 -5.63 -15.37
CA ARG A 48 4.20 -6.58 -14.92
C ARG A 48 3.90 -7.59 -16.02
N VAL A 49 3.74 -7.15 -17.26
CA VAL A 49 3.52 -8.03 -18.41
C VAL A 49 4.70 -8.98 -18.60
N ASP A 50 5.94 -8.49 -18.45
CA ASP A 50 7.16 -9.29 -18.49
C ASP A 50 7.12 -10.41 -17.44
N ALA A 51 6.64 -10.12 -16.22
CA ALA A 51 6.48 -11.12 -15.16
C ALA A 51 5.38 -12.15 -15.46
N GLU A 52 4.26 -11.72 -16.04
CA GLU A 52 3.19 -12.63 -16.49
C GLU A 52 3.68 -13.59 -17.59
N VAL A 53 4.48 -13.09 -18.54
CA VAL A 53 5.10 -13.94 -19.57
C VAL A 53 6.15 -14.87 -18.99
N THR A 54 7.04 -14.35 -18.15
CA THR A 54 8.13 -15.14 -17.55
C THR A 54 7.59 -16.25 -16.64
N SER A 55 6.47 -16.01 -15.97
CA SER A 55 5.80 -17.04 -15.15
C SER A 55 5.03 -18.08 -15.96
N GLY A 56 4.83 -17.84 -17.26
CA GLY A 56 4.06 -18.72 -18.16
C GLY A 56 2.54 -18.53 -18.09
N HIS A 57 2.05 -17.55 -17.32
CA HIS A 57 0.62 -17.24 -17.25
C HIS A 57 0.12 -16.54 -18.53
N LEU A 58 0.96 -15.68 -19.13
CA LEU A 58 0.69 -15.02 -20.40
C LEU A 58 1.58 -15.62 -21.51
N PRO A 59 1.00 -16.16 -22.59
CA PRO A 59 1.77 -16.53 -23.77
C PRO A 59 2.55 -15.34 -24.35
N ALA A 60 3.80 -15.54 -24.74
CA ALA A 60 4.67 -14.45 -25.21
C ALA A 60 4.14 -13.73 -26.46
N ASP A 61 3.41 -14.43 -27.33
CA ASP A 61 2.77 -13.85 -28.53
C ASP A 61 1.56 -12.96 -28.20
N MET A 62 1.06 -13.00 -26.96
CA MET A 62 -0.03 -12.16 -26.46
C MET A 62 0.45 -10.89 -25.76
N TYR A 63 1.77 -10.65 -25.70
CA TYR A 63 2.38 -9.51 -25.00
C TYR A 63 1.81 -8.17 -25.44
N ASP A 64 1.84 -7.88 -26.75
CA ASP A 64 1.39 -6.59 -27.29
C ASP A 64 -0.11 -6.36 -27.07
N MET A 65 -0.90 -7.44 -27.17
CA MET A 65 -2.33 -7.38 -26.88
C MET A 65 -2.59 -7.02 -25.41
N PHE A 66 -1.86 -7.65 -24.49
CA PHE A 66 -2.00 -7.37 -23.06
C PHE A 66 -1.47 -5.98 -22.68
N MET A 67 -0.41 -5.52 -23.35
CA MET A 67 0.07 -4.13 -23.24
C MET A 67 -1.01 -3.10 -23.59
N GLY A 68 -1.98 -3.45 -24.45
CA GLY A 68 -3.14 -2.62 -24.76
C GLY A 68 -4.02 -2.29 -23.54
N ALA A 69 -4.01 -3.12 -22.49
CA ALA A 69 -4.77 -2.84 -21.26
C ALA A 69 -4.27 -1.61 -20.50
N TYR A 70 -3.06 -1.12 -20.80
CA TYR A 70 -2.55 0.13 -20.23
C TYR A 70 -3.44 1.35 -20.53
N ALA A 71 -4.29 1.29 -21.56
CA ALA A 71 -5.25 2.34 -21.90
C ALA A 71 -6.16 2.72 -20.71
N PHE A 72 -6.45 1.80 -19.78
CA PHE A 72 -7.21 2.13 -18.57
C PHE A 72 -6.43 3.02 -17.60
N ALA A 73 -5.13 2.76 -17.40
CA ALA A 73 -4.29 3.63 -16.58
C ALA A 73 -4.13 5.00 -17.24
N GLU A 74 -3.92 5.03 -18.56
CA GLU A 74 -3.85 6.26 -19.36
C GLU A 74 -5.12 7.11 -19.23
N ALA A 75 -6.31 6.49 -19.33
CA ALA A 75 -7.59 7.18 -19.17
C ALA A 75 -7.81 7.78 -17.76
N ASN A 76 -7.06 7.33 -16.76
CA ASN A 76 -7.09 7.82 -15.38
C ASN A 76 -5.89 8.71 -15.02
N THR A 77 -5.06 9.07 -16.00
CA THR A 77 -3.86 9.88 -15.80
C THR A 77 -4.13 11.33 -16.19
N ASP A 78 -3.79 12.27 -15.30
CA ASP A 78 -3.92 13.69 -15.56
C ASP A 78 -2.78 14.26 -16.42
N GLU A 79 -2.86 15.56 -16.76
CA GLU A 79 -1.86 16.27 -17.56
C GLU A 79 -0.44 16.29 -16.96
N ASN A 80 -0.32 16.07 -15.64
CA ASN A 80 0.96 16.02 -14.91
C ASN A 80 1.51 14.59 -14.76
N GLY A 81 0.83 13.61 -15.38
CA GLY A 81 1.16 12.20 -15.28
C GLY A 81 0.75 11.57 -13.94
N TYR A 82 -0.13 12.22 -13.17
CA TYR A 82 -0.63 11.70 -11.90
C TYR A 82 -1.88 10.84 -12.14
N ASN A 83 -1.84 9.61 -11.62
CA ASN A 83 -2.98 8.69 -11.60
C ASN A 83 -3.17 8.07 -10.21
N GLY A 84 -2.69 8.77 -9.17
CA GLY A 84 -2.74 8.33 -7.79
C GLY A 84 -4.15 8.10 -7.25
N GLY A 85 -5.16 8.83 -7.75
CA GLY A 85 -6.55 8.57 -7.39
C GLY A 85 -7.02 7.17 -7.80
N TRP A 86 -6.61 6.70 -8.99
CA TRP A 86 -6.95 5.39 -9.51
C TRP A 86 -6.15 4.26 -8.84
N THR A 87 -4.86 4.45 -8.59
CA THR A 87 -4.02 3.45 -7.90
C THR A 87 -4.35 3.36 -6.41
N LYS A 88 -4.69 4.48 -5.75
CA LYS A 88 -5.17 4.50 -4.36
C LYS A 88 -6.43 3.65 -4.21
N ALA A 89 -7.38 3.71 -5.14
CA ALA A 89 -8.57 2.86 -5.08
C ALA A 89 -8.21 1.36 -5.06
N GLN A 90 -7.16 0.94 -5.77
CA GLN A 90 -6.69 -0.46 -5.76
C GLN A 90 -6.15 -0.86 -4.38
N VAL A 91 -5.48 0.06 -3.68
CA VAL A 91 -5.03 -0.14 -2.30
C VAL A 91 -6.22 -0.36 -1.34
N TYR A 92 -7.33 0.35 -1.52
CA TYR A 92 -8.52 0.16 -0.68
C TYR A 92 -9.24 -1.17 -0.97
N ILE A 93 -9.20 -1.65 -2.22
CA ILE A 93 -9.66 -3.01 -2.54
C ILE A 93 -8.79 -4.04 -1.80
N ALA A 94 -7.46 -3.86 -1.80
CA ALA A 94 -6.55 -4.74 -1.07
C ALA A 94 -6.78 -4.67 0.46
N LEU A 95 -7.04 -3.48 1.00
CA LEU A 95 -7.41 -3.30 2.41
C LEU A 95 -8.69 -4.06 2.76
N GLY A 96 -9.73 -3.97 1.94
CA GLY A 96 -10.97 -4.72 2.13
C GLY A 96 -10.74 -6.23 2.15
N ASN A 97 -9.89 -6.73 1.25
CA ASN A 97 -9.50 -8.14 1.22
C ASN A 97 -8.73 -8.56 2.49
N LEU A 98 -7.81 -7.72 2.97
CA LEU A 98 -7.06 -7.97 4.21
C LEU A 98 -8.00 -8.02 5.42
N LEU A 99 -8.90 -7.05 5.57
CA LEU A 99 -9.86 -7.01 6.69
C LEU A 99 -10.73 -8.28 6.71
N HIS A 100 -11.24 -8.70 5.56
CA HIS A 100 -12.01 -9.93 5.46
C HIS A 100 -11.18 -11.17 5.81
N THR A 101 -9.92 -11.22 5.37
CA THR A 101 -9.01 -12.33 5.67
C THR A 101 -8.67 -12.39 7.16
N LEU A 102 -8.34 -11.27 7.79
CA LEU A 102 -8.01 -11.18 9.21
C LEU A 102 -9.18 -11.62 10.08
N ALA A 103 -10.40 -11.21 9.74
CA ALA A 103 -11.61 -11.69 10.43
C ALA A 103 -11.76 -13.22 10.35
N ARG A 104 -11.48 -13.84 9.20
CA ARG A 104 -11.52 -15.31 9.05
C ARG A 104 -10.42 -16.04 9.84
N LEU A 105 -9.30 -15.36 10.11
CA LEU A 105 -8.20 -15.89 10.91
C LEU A 105 -8.36 -15.62 12.41
N GLY A 106 -9.39 -14.85 12.82
CA GLY A 106 -9.56 -14.44 14.21
C GLY A 106 -8.48 -13.46 14.68
N ILE A 107 -7.93 -12.65 13.77
CA ILE A 107 -6.92 -11.62 14.07
C ILE A 107 -7.62 -10.27 14.10
N ASP A 108 -7.41 -9.52 15.18
CA ASP A 108 -7.95 -8.18 15.34
C ASP A 108 -7.15 -7.17 14.50
N SER A 109 -7.82 -6.12 14.06
CA SER A 109 -7.18 -5.08 13.26
C SER A 109 -7.82 -3.70 13.41
N THR A 110 -7.00 -2.68 13.21
CA THR A 110 -7.40 -1.26 13.21
C THR A 110 -6.90 -0.60 11.92
N PRO A 111 -7.77 -0.35 10.93
CA PRO A 111 -7.41 0.48 9.78
C PRO A 111 -7.31 1.95 10.21
N MET A 112 -6.30 2.66 9.71
CA MET A 112 -5.95 4.02 10.12
C MET A 112 -5.68 4.90 8.89
N GLU A 113 -6.65 5.76 8.54
CA GLU A 113 -6.40 6.95 7.69
C GLU A 113 -5.84 8.14 8.50
N GLY A 114 -6.02 8.13 9.83
CA GLY A 114 -5.42 9.11 10.73
C GLY A 114 -3.93 8.85 10.93
N VAL A 115 -3.15 9.05 9.87
CA VAL A 115 -1.68 8.96 9.81
C VAL A 115 -1.13 10.25 9.21
N ASP A 116 0.18 10.52 9.34
CA ASP A 116 0.85 11.62 8.65
C ASP A 116 1.56 11.07 7.39
N PRO A 117 0.99 11.22 6.18
CA PRO A 117 1.56 10.65 4.97
C PRO A 117 2.92 11.27 4.61
N THR A 118 3.14 12.53 4.98
CA THR A 118 4.40 13.24 4.73
C THR A 118 5.51 12.66 5.59
N LEU A 119 5.30 12.55 6.91
CA LEU A 119 6.30 11.94 7.80
C LEU A 119 6.51 10.46 7.49
N ILE A 120 5.47 9.70 7.13
CA ILE A 120 5.65 8.31 6.66
C ILE A 120 6.51 8.28 5.40
N GLY A 121 6.26 9.17 4.44
CA GLY A 121 7.04 9.31 3.21
C GLY A 121 8.51 9.65 3.44
N GLU A 122 8.80 10.46 4.45
CA GLU A 122 10.17 10.82 4.85
C GLU A 122 10.86 9.68 5.60
N GLU A 123 10.19 9.13 6.61
CA GLU A 123 10.73 8.10 7.50
C GLU A 123 10.98 6.78 6.77
N PHE A 124 10.07 6.38 5.88
CA PHE A 124 10.15 5.14 5.10
C PHE A 124 10.49 5.39 3.62
N LYS A 125 11.22 6.46 3.33
CA LYS A 125 11.52 6.89 1.96
C LYS A 125 12.14 5.80 1.09
N ALA A 126 13.06 5.02 1.65
CA ALA A 126 13.75 3.95 0.92
C ALA A 126 12.80 2.79 0.61
N GLU A 127 11.95 2.42 1.55
CA GLU A 127 10.99 1.33 1.41
C GLU A 127 9.80 1.70 0.52
N LEU A 128 9.38 2.96 0.54
CA LEU A 128 8.24 3.44 -0.24
C LEU A 128 8.61 3.70 -1.71
N ASP A 129 9.88 3.95 -2.04
CA ASP A 129 10.35 4.10 -3.43
C ASP A 129 9.44 5.00 -4.29
N GLY A 130 9.12 6.18 -3.76
CA GLY A 130 8.24 7.16 -4.41
C GLY A 130 6.74 6.88 -4.36
N HIS A 131 6.31 5.79 -3.70
CA HIS A 131 4.90 5.53 -3.39
C HIS A 131 4.44 6.40 -2.22
N VAL A 132 3.13 6.63 -2.16
CA VAL A 132 2.48 7.43 -1.12
C VAL A 132 1.64 6.51 -0.24
N CYS A 133 1.76 6.66 1.09
CA CYS A 133 1.02 5.87 2.07
C CYS A 133 0.09 6.78 2.88
N GLU A 134 -1.21 6.61 2.68
CA GLU A 134 -2.25 7.37 3.40
C GLU A 134 -3.12 6.47 4.28
N VAL A 135 -2.88 5.17 4.28
CA VAL A 135 -3.59 4.22 5.12
C VAL A 135 -2.65 3.14 5.65
N ALA A 136 -2.70 2.92 6.96
CA ALA A 136 -2.01 1.85 7.64
C ALA A 136 -3.00 0.89 8.31
N LEU A 137 -2.59 -0.35 8.52
CA LEU A 137 -3.40 -1.37 9.19
C LEU A 137 -2.59 -1.97 10.33
N ALA A 138 -2.96 -1.64 11.56
CA ALA A 138 -2.43 -2.31 12.75
C ALA A 138 -3.14 -3.66 12.90
N ILE A 139 -2.39 -4.73 13.19
CA ILE A 139 -2.93 -6.08 13.40
C ILE A 139 -2.35 -6.71 14.66
N GLY A 140 -3.14 -7.54 15.33
CA GLY A 140 -2.74 -8.24 16.54
C GLY A 140 -3.93 -8.87 17.24
N TYR A 141 -3.88 -8.90 18.57
CA TYR A 141 -4.99 -9.29 19.43
C TYR A 141 -5.32 -8.13 20.35
N HIS A 142 -6.61 -7.85 20.53
CA HIS A 142 -7.07 -6.84 21.47
C HIS A 142 -6.72 -7.27 22.90
N LYS A 143 -6.67 -6.28 23.80
CA LYS A 143 -6.05 -6.43 25.13
C LYS A 143 -6.67 -7.53 26.01
N ASP A 144 -7.94 -7.84 25.81
CA ASP A 144 -8.70 -8.78 26.64
C ASP A 144 -8.80 -10.20 26.05
N GLY A 145 -8.31 -10.40 24.82
CA GLY A 145 -8.33 -11.70 24.10
C GLY A 145 -9.70 -12.19 23.69
#